data_AF-A0A820KSU4-F1
#
_entry.id   AF-A0A820KSU4-F1
#
_cell.length_a   1.000
_cell.length_b   1.000
_cell.length_c   1.000
_cell.angle_alpha   90.00
_cell.angle_beta   90.00
_cell.angle_gamma   90.00
#
_symmetry.space_group_name_H-M   'P 1'
#
loop_
_entity.id
_entity.type
_entity.pdbx_description
1 polymer ?
#
loop_
_entity_poly.entity_id
_entity_poly.type
_entity_poly.pdbx_seq_one_letter_code
_entity_poly.pdbx_strand_id
1 'polypeptide(L)'
;MQGYNEMLNLNKPFALGEVGPQNTNGQFDYTRWLTAIQSIFPRVAYFLAWNDGWSPIRNKNAYAFLNDERVINRNKINLGHGTSTEIETTPSKGKILYSFSNGIGEWKGANVVGGPWQSNEFMFQGMDSLKADIQLMANARYALFTQDKSTFQLNGYKKMIAEAHVASWGFNNYGEISAKLYIKAGSYWK
;
A
#
# COMPACT_ATOMS: atom_id res chain seq x y z
N MET A 1 -9.73 23.36 -22.11
CA MET A 1 -10.09 24.06 -20.86
C MET A 1 -9.40 25.41 -20.90
N GLN A 2 -10.14 26.49 -20.67
CA GLN A 2 -9.53 27.82 -20.49
C GLN A 2 -8.67 27.80 -19.22
N GLY A 3 -7.56 28.53 -19.17
CA GLY A 3 -6.67 28.54 -18.00
C GLY A 3 -5.50 27.55 -18.07
N TYR A 4 -5.54 26.52 -18.94
CA TYR A 4 -4.49 25.48 -18.92
C TYR A 4 -3.10 26.04 -19.23
N ASN A 5 -2.97 26.78 -20.33
CA ASN A 5 -1.68 27.34 -20.73
C ASN A 5 -1.24 28.46 -19.78
N GLU A 6 -2.16 29.30 -19.29
CA GLU A 6 -1.84 30.31 -18.29
C GLU A 6 -1.26 29.68 -17.01
N MET A 7 -1.85 28.56 -16.55
CA MET A 7 -1.37 27.85 -15.38
C MET A 7 -0.01 27.18 -15.60
N LEU A 8 0.23 26.65 -16.80
CA LEU A 8 1.54 26.07 -17.15
C LEU A 8 2.67 27.11 -17.17
N ASN A 9 2.37 28.37 -17.49
CA ASN A 9 3.35 29.46 -17.47
C ASN A 9 3.84 29.80 -16.06
N LEU A 10 3.18 29.33 -15.01
CA LEU A 10 3.64 29.46 -13.63
C LEU A 10 4.80 28.52 -13.29
N ASN A 11 5.19 27.63 -14.21
CA ASN A 11 6.26 26.63 -14.02
C ASN A 11 6.07 25.76 -12.77
N LYS A 12 4.81 25.49 -12.40
CA LYS A 12 4.44 24.56 -11.33
C LYS A 12 3.78 23.31 -11.90
N PRO A 13 3.83 22.16 -11.19
CA PRO A 13 2.98 21.04 -11.50
C PRO A 13 1.52 21.50 -11.55
N PHE A 14 0.81 21.07 -12.58
CA PHE A 14 -0.59 21.42 -12.78
C PHE A 14 -1.48 20.20 -12.51
N ALA A 15 -2.60 20.42 -11.82
CA ALA A 15 -3.57 19.39 -11.52
C ALA A 15 -4.98 19.92 -11.71
N LEU A 16 -5.91 19.00 -12.00
CA LEU A 16 -7.33 19.29 -12.08
C LEU A 16 -7.95 18.92 -10.75
N GLY A 17 -8.00 19.91 -9.85
CA GLY A 17 -8.42 19.71 -8.46
C GLY A 17 -9.80 19.08 -8.32
N GLU A 18 -10.70 19.30 -9.29
CA GLU A 18 -12.03 18.69 -9.37
C GLU A 18 -12.43 18.53 -10.84
N VAL A 19 -13.02 17.39 -11.20
CA VAL A 19 -13.53 17.11 -12.55
C VAL A 19 -14.86 16.39 -12.46
N GLY A 20 -15.84 16.86 -13.23
CA GLY A 20 -17.10 16.17 -13.43
C GLY A 20 -17.78 16.65 -14.71
N PRO A 21 -18.73 15.88 -15.25
CA PRO A 21 -19.58 16.37 -16.32
C PRO A 21 -20.40 17.58 -15.89
N GLN A 22 -20.71 18.47 -16.83
CA GLN A 22 -21.62 19.58 -16.58
C GLN A 22 -23.01 19.10 -16.10
N ASN A 23 -23.45 17.93 -16.57
CA ASN A 23 -24.74 17.32 -16.22
C ASN A 23 -24.55 15.91 -15.65
N THR A 24 -25.34 15.55 -14.64
CA THR A 24 -25.27 14.25 -13.92
C THR A 24 -26.19 13.18 -14.50
N ASN A 25 -26.24 13.05 -15.82
CA ASN A 25 -27.11 12.08 -16.52
C ASN A 25 -26.43 10.72 -16.81
N GLY A 26 -25.24 10.50 -16.24
CA GLY A 26 -24.46 9.26 -16.40
C GLY A 26 -23.89 9.03 -17.80
N GLN A 27 -23.91 10.04 -18.69
CA GLN A 27 -23.46 9.88 -20.07
C GLN A 27 -21.99 10.26 -20.30
N PHE A 28 -21.30 10.78 -19.29
CA PHE A 28 -19.89 11.15 -19.42
C PHE A 28 -19.04 9.90 -19.63
N ASP A 29 -18.14 9.92 -20.59
CA ASP A 29 -17.29 8.78 -20.92
C ASP A 29 -15.86 9.02 -20.45
N TYR A 30 -15.44 8.27 -19.42
CA TYR A 30 -14.12 8.44 -18.83
C TYR A 30 -12.98 8.00 -19.76
N THR A 31 -13.22 7.17 -20.77
CA THR A 31 -12.16 6.82 -21.75
C THR A 31 -11.88 7.98 -22.71
N ARG A 32 -12.92 8.77 -23.04
CA ARG A 32 -12.75 10.03 -23.79
C ARG A 32 -12.02 11.07 -22.95
N TRP A 33 -12.29 11.11 -21.64
CA TRP A 33 -11.54 11.94 -20.71
C TRP A 33 -10.05 11.59 -20.67
N LEU A 34 -9.69 10.30 -20.61
CA LEU A 34 -8.30 9.86 -20.69
C LEU A 34 -7.62 10.33 -21.98
N THR A 35 -8.33 10.19 -23.11
CA THR A 35 -7.84 10.65 -24.41
C THR A 35 -7.57 12.15 -24.41
N ALA A 36 -8.47 12.94 -23.81
CA ALA A 36 -8.30 14.39 -23.69
C ALA A 36 -7.12 14.78 -22.80
N ILE A 37 -6.91 14.10 -21.66
CA ILE A 37 -5.72 14.32 -20.82
C ILE A 37 -4.45 14.09 -21.63
N GLN A 38 -4.38 12.99 -22.40
CA GLN A 38 -3.16 12.64 -23.12
C GLN A 38 -2.87 13.54 -24.32
N SER A 39 -3.91 14.00 -25.01
CA SER A 39 -3.75 14.76 -26.26
C SER A 39 -3.78 16.28 -26.04
N ILE A 40 -4.58 16.78 -25.10
CA ILE A 40 -4.86 18.20 -24.91
C ILE A 40 -4.22 18.73 -23.62
N PHE A 41 -4.16 17.91 -22.56
CA PHE A 41 -3.65 18.33 -21.25
C PHE A 41 -2.50 17.44 -20.73
N PRO A 42 -1.44 17.18 -21.52
CA PRO A 42 -0.46 16.13 -21.23
C PRO A 42 0.37 16.38 -19.96
N ARG A 43 0.42 17.62 -19.46
CA ARG A 43 1.13 18.00 -18.22
C ARG A 43 0.27 17.95 -16.94
N VAL A 44 -0.94 17.38 -17.00
CA VAL A 44 -1.77 17.15 -15.81
C VAL A 44 -1.12 16.06 -14.96
N ALA A 45 -0.76 16.40 -13.72
CA ALA A 45 -0.14 15.48 -12.77
C ALA A 45 -1.16 14.54 -12.13
N TYR A 46 -2.32 15.08 -11.75
CA TYR A 46 -3.45 14.30 -11.25
C TYR A 46 -4.77 15.02 -11.54
N PHE A 47 -5.87 14.30 -11.38
CA PHE A 47 -7.20 14.89 -11.25
C PHE A 47 -7.98 14.20 -10.14
N LEU A 48 -8.99 14.87 -9.62
CA LEU A 48 -9.93 14.28 -8.66
C LEU A 48 -11.33 14.36 -9.27
N ALA A 49 -11.96 13.19 -9.49
CA ALA A 49 -13.33 13.16 -9.93
C ALA A 49 -14.26 13.59 -8.80
N TRP A 50 -15.22 14.45 -9.10
CA TRP A 50 -16.24 14.85 -8.14
C TRP A 50 -17.16 13.67 -7.78
N ASN A 51 -17.85 13.75 -6.65
CA ASN A 51 -18.64 12.65 -6.09
C ASN A 51 -20.03 12.52 -6.74
N ASP A 52 -20.90 11.69 -6.16
CA ASP A 52 -22.30 11.51 -6.56
C ASP A 52 -22.49 11.27 -8.07
N GLY A 53 -23.37 12.01 -8.73
CA GLY A 53 -23.67 11.88 -10.15
C GLY A 53 -22.50 12.20 -11.08
N TRP A 54 -21.45 12.85 -10.57
CA TRP A 54 -20.23 13.15 -11.31
C TRP A 54 -19.17 12.06 -11.19
N SER A 55 -19.33 11.12 -10.25
CA SER A 55 -18.34 10.07 -10.01
C SER A 55 -18.17 9.14 -11.21
N PRO A 56 -16.98 8.52 -11.37
CA PRO A 56 -16.75 7.55 -12.45
C PRO A 56 -17.77 6.42 -12.44
N ILE A 57 -18.08 5.85 -11.27
CA ILE A 57 -18.99 4.71 -11.16
C ILE A 57 -20.43 5.02 -11.59
N ARG A 58 -20.84 6.30 -11.63
CA ARG A 58 -22.16 6.74 -12.11
C ARG A 58 -22.15 7.13 -13.60
N ASN A 59 -21.03 6.96 -14.29
CA ASN A 59 -20.79 7.40 -15.66
C ASN A 59 -20.21 6.26 -16.52
N LYS A 60 -20.07 6.48 -17.82
CA LYS A 60 -19.68 5.44 -18.78
C LYS A 60 -18.19 5.11 -18.69
N ASN A 61 -17.90 3.83 -18.94
CA ASN A 61 -16.56 3.27 -19.13
C ASN A 61 -15.58 3.52 -17.98
N ALA A 62 -16.08 3.70 -16.75
CA ALA A 62 -15.26 3.88 -15.57
C ALA A 62 -14.30 2.70 -15.32
N TYR A 63 -14.78 1.48 -15.51
CA TYR A 63 -13.95 0.28 -15.37
C TYR A 63 -12.81 0.26 -16.40
N ALA A 64 -13.12 0.52 -17.67
CA ALA A 64 -12.12 0.57 -18.73
C ALA A 64 -11.09 1.69 -18.48
N PHE A 65 -11.56 2.86 -18.05
CA PHE A 65 -10.70 3.97 -17.66
C PHE A 65 -9.75 3.62 -16.51
N LEU A 66 -10.28 3.07 -15.41
CA LEU A 66 -9.46 2.73 -14.24
C LEU A 66 -8.51 1.56 -14.51
N ASN A 67 -8.83 0.66 -15.44
CA ASN A 67 -7.93 -0.46 -15.79
C ASN A 67 -6.94 -0.11 -16.90
N ASP A 68 -6.99 1.09 -17.48
CA ASP A 68 -6.04 1.52 -18.49
C ASP A 68 -4.62 1.63 -17.90
N GLU A 69 -3.61 1.12 -18.62
CA GLU A 69 -2.23 1.13 -18.15
C GLU A 69 -1.70 2.53 -17.85
N ARG A 70 -2.20 3.53 -18.60
CA ARG A 70 -1.81 4.93 -18.52
C ARG A 70 -2.40 5.64 -17.29
N VAL A 71 -3.35 5.03 -16.59
CA VAL A 71 -3.93 5.54 -15.35
C VAL A 71 -3.19 4.95 -14.14
N ILE A 72 -2.64 5.82 -13.32
CA ILE A 72 -1.91 5.46 -12.10
C ILE A 72 -2.90 5.46 -10.91
N ASN A 73 -3.40 4.27 -10.55
CA ASN A 73 -4.27 4.10 -9.38
C ASN A 73 -3.45 3.90 -8.09
N ARG A 74 -4.17 3.82 -6.96
CA ARG A 74 -3.58 3.60 -5.63
C ARG A 74 -2.58 2.45 -5.56
N ASN A 75 -2.85 1.33 -6.24
CA ASN A 75 -1.95 0.16 -6.26
C ASN A 75 -0.66 0.37 -7.08
N LYS A 76 -0.58 1.44 -7.88
CA LYS A 76 0.58 1.83 -8.67
C LYS A 76 1.41 2.93 -7.98
N ILE A 77 1.00 3.42 -6.81
CA ILE A 77 1.74 4.42 -6.02
C ILE A 77 2.26 3.75 -4.74
N ASN A 78 3.56 3.89 -4.47
CA ASN A 78 4.13 3.46 -3.19
C ASN A 78 3.87 4.52 -2.12
N LEU A 79 2.81 4.32 -1.33
CA LEU A 79 2.40 5.25 -0.27
C LEU A 79 3.32 5.19 0.97
N GLY A 80 4.23 4.22 1.07
CA GLY A 80 5.19 4.09 2.18
C GLY A 80 6.48 4.89 1.99
N HIS A 81 6.66 5.57 0.86
CA HIS A 81 7.81 6.43 0.58
C HIS A 81 7.32 7.86 0.30
N GLY A 82 7.33 8.72 1.31
CA GLY A 82 7.20 10.16 1.09
C GLY A 82 8.37 10.65 0.25
N THR A 83 8.12 11.27 -0.90
CA THR A 83 9.16 11.76 -1.81
C THR A 83 9.78 13.05 -1.26
N SER A 84 10.76 12.94 -0.37
CA SER A 84 11.80 13.96 -0.22
C SER A 84 12.93 13.66 -1.20
N THR A 85 13.25 14.63 -2.06
CA THR A 85 14.36 14.60 -3.01
C THR A 85 15.70 14.50 -2.29
N GLU A 86 16.18 13.28 -2.08
CA GLU A 86 17.60 12.98 -2.14
C GLU A 86 17.82 12.09 -3.36
N ILE A 87 18.88 12.39 -4.11
CA ILE A 87 19.32 11.58 -5.26
C ILE A 87 19.85 10.26 -4.68
N GLU A 88 18.95 9.32 -4.40
CA GLU A 88 19.31 7.92 -4.22
C GLU A 88 19.35 7.27 -5.60
N THR A 89 20.55 6.84 -5.99
CA THR A 89 20.76 5.80 -7.01
C THR A 89 19.71 4.71 -6.80
N THR A 90 18.88 4.48 -7.82
CA THR A 90 17.74 3.55 -7.86
C THR A 90 17.79 2.48 -6.76
N PRO A 91 17.04 2.61 -5.65
CA PRO A 91 16.90 1.50 -4.74
C PRO A 91 16.03 0.47 -5.46
N SER A 92 16.61 -0.71 -5.70
CA SER A 92 15.88 -1.89 -6.15
C SER A 92 14.55 -1.98 -5.42
N LYS A 93 13.44 -2.08 -6.17
CA LYS A 93 12.11 -2.43 -5.66
C LYS A 93 12.28 -3.49 -4.58
N GLY A 94 11.98 -3.13 -3.32
CA GLY A 94 12.22 -4.01 -2.18
C GLY A 94 11.60 -5.39 -2.42
N LYS A 95 12.36 -6.46 -2.19
CA LYS A 95 11.86 -7.81 -2.35
C LYS A 95 10.85 -8.09 -1.23
N ILE A 96 9.61 -8.39 -1.60
CA ILE A 96 8.61 -8.90 -0.66
C ILE A 96 9.04 -10.33 -0.28
N LEU A 97 9.30 -10.54 1.00
CA LEU A 97 9.62 -11.87 1.53
C LEU A 97 8.34 -12.63 1.90
N TYR A 98 7.39 -11.96 2.55
CA TYR A 98 6.13 -12.56 2.98
C TYR A 98 4.98 -11.56 2.87
N SER A 99 3.95 -11.91 2.09
CA SER A 99 2.65 -11.21 2.05
C SER A 99 1.53 -12.06 2.64
N PHE A 100 1.84 -13.30 3.05
CA PHE A 100 0.92 -14.30 3.60
C PHE A 100 -0.29 -14.65 2.73
N SER A 101 -0.38 -14.14 1.50
CA SER A 101 -1.54 -14.34 0.61
C SER A 101 -1.66 -15.75 0.03
N ASN A 102 -0.60 -16.56 0.19
CA ASN A 102 -0.53 -17.96 -0.24
C ASN A 102 -0.31 -18.89 0.97
N GLY A 103 -0.79 -18.49 2.15
CA GLY A 103 -0.59 -19.23 3.40
C GLY A 103 0.61 -18.75 4.22
N ILE A 104 0.78 -19.38 5.38
CA ILE A 104 1.77 -18.99 6.40
C ILE A 104 3.14 -19.66 6.24
N GLY A 105 3.29 -20.61 5.30
CA GLY A 105 4.53 -21.38 5.12
C GLY A 105 5.02 -22.02 6.42
N GLU A 106 6.32 -21.88 6.73
CA GLU A 106 6.95 -22.43 7.94
C GLU A 106 6.93 -21.48 9.15
N TRP A 107 6.07 -20.45 9.14
CA TRP A 107 5.97 -19.54 10.28
C TRP A 107 5.38 -20.24 11.52
N LYS A 108 5.96 -19.92 12.67
CA LYS A 108 5.63 -20.50 13.98
C LYS A 108 5.46 -19.39 15.02
N GLY A 109 4.70 -19.70 16.06
CA GLY A 109 4.56 -18.87 17.26
C GLY A 109 5.35 -19.42 18.44
N ALA A 110 5.90 -18.55 19.29
CA ALA A 110 6.41 -18.88 20.61
C ALA A 110 5.66 -18.06 21.68
N ASN A 111 5.25 -18.74 22.74
CA ASN A 111 4.42 -18.22 23.84
C ASN A 111 3.04 -17.68 23.38
N VAL A 112 2.56 -18.13 22.22
CA VAL A 112 1.21 -17.81 21.72
C VAL A 112 0.18 -18.78 22.30
N VAL A 113 -1.06 -18.30 22.47
CA VAL A 113 -2.20 -19.11 22.94
C VAL A 113 -2.87 -19.84 21.78
N GLY A 114 -2.87 -19.20 20.59
CA GLY A 114 -3.46 -19.77 19.39
C GLY A 114 -2.71 -19.34 18.13
N GLY A 115 -2.64 -20.25 17.17
CA GLY A 115 -2.09 -20.01 15.84
C GLY A 115 -0.60 -20.35 15.71
N PRO A 116 0.11 -19.76 14.74
CA PRO A 116 -0.35 -18.70 13.85
C PRO A 116 -1.25 -19.19 12.71
N TRP A 117 -2.05 -18.29 12.13
CA TRP A 117 -2.88 -18.53 10.94
C TRP A 117 -2.81 -17.35 9.95
N GLN A 118 -3.18 -17.64 8.71
CA GLN A 118 -3.44 -16.62 7.69
C GLN A 118 -4.76 -15.92 8.05
N SER A 119 -4.79 -14.59 7.99
CA SER A 119 -5.98 -13.80 8.27
C SER A 119 -6.06 -12.58 7.36
N ASN A 120 -7.27 -12.18 6.98
CA ASN A 120 -7.54 -10.97 6.21
C ASN A 120 -8.11 -9.83 7.07
N GLU A 121 -8.11 -9.97 8.40
CA GLU A 121 -8.61 -8.94 9.34
C GLU A 121 -7.74 -7.66 9.32
N PHE A 122 -6.44 -7.83 9.10
CA PHE A 122 -5.48 -6.76 8.86
C PHE A 122 -4.62 -7.14 7.66
N MET A 123 -4.28 -6.15 6.83
CA MET A 123 -3.47 -6.34 5.62
C MET A 123 -2.57 -5.12 5.40
N PHE A 124 -1.29 -5.35 5.14
CA PHE A 124 -0.34 -4.30 4.75
C PHE A 124 0.12 -4.47 3.30
N GLN A 125 0.53 -5.68 2.93
CA GLN A 125 0.96 -6.04 1.58
C GLN A 125 0.29 -7.34 1.16
N GLY A 126 -0.48 -7.33 0.06
CA GLY A 126 -1.26 -8.49 -0.37
C GLY A 126 -2.68 -8.49 0.21
N MET A 127 -3.28 -9.68 0.31
CA MET A 127 -4.67 -9.88 0.77
C MET A 127 -4.78 -10.47 2.18
N ASP A 128 -3.64 -10.79 2.82
CA ASP A 128 -3.63 -11.46 4.11
C ASP A 128 -2.45 -10.99 4.98
N SER A 129 -2.48 -11.37 6.25
CA SER A 129 -1.41 -11.23 7.23
C SER A 129 -1.25 -12.50 8.04
N LEU A 130 -0.19 -12.55 8.84
CA LEU A 130 0.03 -13.58 9.85
C LEU A 130 -0.58 -13.12 11.18
N LYS A 131 -1.50 -13.90 11.74
CA LYS A 131 -2.14 -13.61 13.02
C LYS A 131 -1.87 -14.72 14.02
N ALA A 132 -1.73 -14.34 15.29
CA ALA A 132 -1.72 -15.25 16.42
C ALA A 132 -2.36 -14.57 17.63
N ASP A 133 -2.93 -15.38 18.50
CA ASP A 133 -3.52 -14.92 19.75
C ASP A 133 -2.51 -15.08 20.89
N ILE A 134 -2.45 -14.09 21.79
CA ILE A 134 -1.56 -14.07 22.95
C ILE A 134 -2.35 -13.76 24.21
N GLN A 135 -1.94 -14.34 25.33
CA GLN A 135 -2.44 -13.96 26.65
C GLN A 135 -1.50 -12.91 27.22
N LEU A 136 -1.90 -11.64 27.26
CA LEU A 136 -1.04 -10.57 27.79
C LEU A 136 -0.69 -10.81 29.26
N MET A 137 0.60 -10.65 29.58
CA MET A 137 1.19 -10.86 30.90
C MET A 137 2.35 -9.87 31.08
N ALA A 138 2.56 -9.39 32.30
CA ALA A 138 3.62 -8.43 32.60
C ALA A 138 5.01 -9.03 32.26
N ASN A 139 5.84 -8.25 31.56
CA ASN A 139 7.19 -8.63 31.12
C ASN A 139 7.29 -9.88 30.23
N ALA A 140 6.16 -10.38 29.71
CA ALA A 140 6.15 -11.52 28.81
C ALA A 140 6.64 -11.14 27.41
N ARG A 141 7.22 -12.12 26.71
CA ARG A 141 7.70 -11.97 25.33
C ARG A 141 7.04 -13.01 24.45
N TYR A 142 6.58 -12.55 23.30
CA TYR A 142 5.94 -13.36 22.26
C TYR A 142 6.76 -13.26 20.99
N ALA A 143 6.74 -14.30 20.16
CA ALA A 143 7.41 -14.24 18.88
C ALA A 143 6.59 -14.94 17.79
N LEU A 144 6.56 -14.33 16.62
CA LEU A 144 6.25 -14.98 15.35
C LEU A 144 7.56 -15.04 14.56
N PHE A 145 7.94 -16.23 14.11
CA PHE A 145 9.22 -16.44 13.46
C PHE A 145 9.16 -17.56 12.43
N THR A 146 10.10 -17.54 11.50
CA THR A 146 10.35 -18.64 10.55
C THR A 146 11.84 -18.91 10.51
N GLN A 147 12.21 -20.15 10.18
CA GLN A 147 13.60 -20.58 9.96
C GLN A 147 13.83 -21.00 8.51
N ASP A 148 12.86 -20.75 7.62
CA ASP A 148 12.94 -21.09 6.21
C ASP A 148 14.10 -20.34 5.55
N LYS A 149 15.19 -21.06 5.31
CA LYS A 149 16.43 -20.51 4.75
C LYS A 149 16.28 -20.14 3.26
N SER A 150 15.29 -20.69 2.56
CA SER A 150 15.12 -20.48 1.12
C SER A 150 14.68 -19.05 0.80
N THR A 151 13.96 -18.42 1.71
CA THR A 151 13.37 -17.08 1.53
C THR A 151 14.34 -15.95 1.90
N PHE A 152 15.26 -16.19 2.85
CA PHE A 152 16.18 -15.18 3.40
C PHE A 152 17.53 -15.08 2.67
N GLN A 153 17.49 -14.93 1.36
CA GLN A 153 18.66 -14.46 0.60
C GLN A 153 18.70 -12.92 0.61
N LEU A 154 19.33 -12.36 1.65
CA LEU A 154 19.36 -10.92 1.90
C LEU A 154 20.65 -10.24 1.42
N ASN A 155 21.48 -10.92 0.62
CA ASN A 155 22.70 -10.34 0.07
C ASN A 155 22.37 -9.08 -0.75
N GLY A 156 23.05 -7.98 -0.43
CA GLY A 156 22.83 -6.67 -1.07
C GLY A 156 21.69 -5.83 -0.49
N TYR A 157 20.87 -6.38 0.43
CA TYR A 157 19.81 -5.63 1.10
C TYR A 157 20.34 -5.01 2.40
N LYS A 158 20.02 -3.72 2.62
CA LYS A 158 20.44 -2.96 3.82
C LYS A 158 19.31 -2.63 4.77
N LYS A 159 18.06 -2.83 4.36
CA LYS A 159 16.86 -2.45 5.11
C LYS A 159 15.84 -3.58 5.03
N MET A 160 15.28 -3.95 6.18
CA MET A 160 14.13 -4.82 6.28
C MET A 160 13.01 -4.05 7.01
N ILE A 161 11.79 -4.21 6.52
CA ILE A 161 10.59 -3.58 7.07
C ILE A 161 9.57 -4.69 7.30
N ALA A 162 8.89 -4.63 8.44
CA ALA A 162 7.72 -5.43 8.74
C ALA A 162 6.69 -4.52 9.39
N GLU A 163 5.44 -4.66 8.98
CA GLU A 163 4.31 -3.96 9.61
C GLU A 163 3.65 -4.92 10.60
N ALA A 164 3.49 -4.47 11.84
CA ALA A 164 2.82 -5.23 12.89
C ALA A 164 1.65 -4.42 13.42
N HIS A 165 0.55 -5.11 13.65
CA HIS A 165 -0.66 -4.53 14.24
C HIS A 165 -1.12 -5.39 15.40
N VAL A 166 -1.84 -4.76 16.32
CA VAL A 166 -2.35 -5.39 17.53
C VAL A 166 -3.85 -5.12 17.58
N ALA A 167 -4.65 -6.10 18.00
CA ALA A 167 -6.09 -5.93 18.09
C ALA A 167 -6.44 -4.72 18.98
N SER A 168 -7.47 -3.96 18.60
CA SER A 168 -7.95 -2.80 19.36
C SER A 168 -8.68 -3.18 20.65
N TRP A 169 -9.01 -4.46 20.80
CA TRP A 169 -9.69 -5.04 21.95
C TRP A 169 -8.74 -5.95 22.74
N GLY A 170 -9.02 -6.18 24.02
CA GLY A 170 -8.18 -7.01 24.90
C GLY A 170 -7.16 -6.23 25.74
N PHE A 171 -7.07 -4.91 25.56
CA PHE A 171 -6.18 -4.00 26.29
C PHE A 171 -6.91 -3.20 27.39
N ASN A 172 -8.05 -3.69 27.87
CA ASN A 172 -8.86 -3.01 28.89
C ASN A 172 -8.06 -2.90 30.21
N ASN A 173 -7.31 -1.81 30.36
CA ASN A 173 -6.45 -1.42 31.50
C ASN A 173 -5.02 -1.99 31.60
N TYR A 174 -4.45 -2.63 30.57
CA TYR A 174 -3.18 -3.36 30.75
C TYR A 174 -2.14 -3.13 29.65
N GLY A 175 -1.28 -2.14 29.88
CA GLY A 175 0.09 -2.09 29.38
C GLY A 175 0.28 -1.72 27.90
N GLU A 176 1.53 -1.41 27.56
CA GLU A 176 1.97 -1.17 26.20
C GLU A 176 2.64 -2.43 25.66
N ILE A 177 2.34 -2.78 24.41
CA ILE A 177 3.11 -3.77 23.66
C ILE A 177 4.05 -3.02 22.71
N SER A 178 5.31 -3.43 22.73
CA SER A 178 6.30 -2.98 21.75
C SER A 178 6.81 -4.18 20.97
N ALA A 179 7.05 -3.97 19.68
CA ALA A 179 7.57 -4.99 18.79
C ALA A 179 8.96 -4.60 18.29
N LYS A 180 9.79 -5.62 18.02
CA LYS A 180 11.09 -5.46 17.37
C LYS A 180 11.21 -6.52 16.28
N LEU A 181 11.58 -6.08 15.09
CA LEU A 181 12.02 -6.97 14.03
C LEU A 181 13.49 -7.33 14.24
N TYR A 182 13.83 -8.60 14.16
CA TYR A 182 15.21 -9.06 14.27
C TYR A 182 15.46 -10.25 13.33
N ILE A 183 16.73 -10.46 13.02
CA ILE A 183 17.22 -11.59 12.22
C ILE A 183 18.33 -12.23 13.04
N LYS A 184 18.43 -13.56 12.96
CA LYS A 184 19.57 -14.30 13.50
C LYS A 184 20.31 -14.93 12.33
N ALA A 185 21.60 -14.66 12.22
CA ALA A 185 22.43 -15.09 11.10
C ALA A 185 23.67 -15.88 11.54
N GLY A 186 24.18 -16.70 10.62
CA GLY A 186 25.37 -17.53 10.83
C GLY A 186 25.18 -18.68 11.80
N SER A 187 26.25 -19.46 11.99
CA SER A 187 26.24 -20.72 12.75
C SER A 187 25.97 -20.58 14.26
N TYR A 188 25.94 -19.35 14.78
CA TYR A 188 25.75 -19.05 16.20
C TYR A 188 24.52 -18.18 16.49
N TRP A 189 23.63 -18.00 15.50
CA TRP A 189 22.40 -17.23 15.68
C TRP A 189 22.64 -15.80 16.19
N LYS A 190 23.71 -15.17 15.69
CA LYS A 190 24.06 -13.79 16.02
C LYS A 190 23.02 -12.83 15.45
#